data_AF-A0A252E0B3-F1
#
_entry.id   AF-A0A252E0B3-F1
#
_cell.length_a   1.000
_cell.length_b   1.000
_cell.length_c   1.000
_cell.angle_alpha   90.00
_cell.angle_beta   90.00
_cell.angle_gamma   90.00
#
_symmetry.space_group_name_H-M   'P 1'
#
loop_
_entity.id
_entity.type
_entity.pdbx_description
1 polymer ?
#
loop_
_entity_poly.entity_id
_entity_poly.type
_entity_poly.pdbx_seq_one_letter_code
_entity_poly.pdbx_strand_id
1 'polypeptide(L)'
;MAEILRLIEPLSKTQQLGFLALVCLAKRENTTIEHQRDEWNFDDVSREIVSLADGLGDHEQMALVAMIASELGDTDTDDLKEHNHNAQ
;
A
#
# COMPACT_ATOMS: atom_id res chain seq x y z
N MET A 1 6.34 -10.62 -5.82
CA MET A 1 5.72 -9.35 -6.28
C MET A 1 4.31 -9.54 -6.82
N ALA A 2 4.08 -10.33 -7.87
CA ALA A 2 2.74 -10.56 -8.43
C ALA A 2 1.72 -11.10 -7.40
N GLU A 3 2.16 -12.02 -6.54
CA GLU A 3 1.34 -12.56 -5.45
C GLU A 3 0.93 -11.49 -4.42
N ILE A 4 1.86 -10.61 -4.05
CA ILE A 4 1.61 -9.51 -3.11
C ILE A 4 0.58 -8.55 -3.71
N LEU A 5 0.72 -8.19 -4.99
CA LEU A 5 -0.25 -7.34 -5.68
C LEU A 5 -1.65 -7.97 -5.69
N ARG A 6 -1.77 -9.27 -5.96
CA ARG A 6 -3.06 -9.99 -5.92
C ARG A 6 -3.71 -9.97 -4.53
N LEU A 7 -2.91 -9.94 -3.47
CA LEU A 7 -3.42 -9.84 -2.09
C LEU A 7 -3.78 -8.41 -1.70
N ILE A 8 -3.14 -7.41 -2.32
CA ILE A 8 -3.38 -5.98 -2.06
C ILE A 8 -4.58 -5.45 -2.85
N GLU A 9 -4.79 -5.89 -4.09
CA GLU A 9 -5.88 -5.48 -4.98
C GLU A 9 -7.28 -5.46 -4.31
N PRO A 10 -7.71 -6.48 -3.54
CA PRO A 10 -9.03 -6.47 -2.89
C PRO A 10 -9.10 -5.60 -1.63
N LEU A 11 -7.98 -5.04 -1.14
CA LEU A 11 -7.98 -4.19 0.04
C LEU A 11 -8.66 -2.85 -0.24
N SER A 12 -9.28 -2.26 0.78
CA SER A 12 -9.78 -0.89 0.68
C SER A 12 -8.64 0.12 0.45
N LYS A 13 -8.95 1.27 -0.17
CA LYS A 13 -7.97 2.37 -0.35
C LYS A 13 -7.24 2.72 0.96
N THR A 14 -7.96 2.75 2.09
CA THR A 14 -7.38 3.04 3.41
C THR A 14 -6.37 1.97 3.84
N GLN A 15 -6.67 0.69 3.65
CA GLN A 15 -5.74 -0.40 3.95
C GLN A 15 -4.52 -0.39 3.02
N GLN A 16 -4.71 -0.07 1.74
CA GLN A 16 -3.60 0.07 0.79
C GLN A 16 -2.68 1.24 1.18
N LEU A 17 -3.24 2.40 1.53
CA LEU A 17 -2.48 3.54 2.07
C LEU A 17 -1.76 3.18 3.37
N GLY A 18 -2.41 2.42 4.24
CA GLY A 18 -1.80 1.94 5.47
C GLY A 18 -0.60 1.03 5.22
N PHE A 19 -0.75 0.08 4.30
CA PHE A 19 0.36 -0.76 3.86
C PHE A 19 1.52 0.07 3.27
N LEU A 20 1.22 1.04 2.41
CA LEU A 20 2.24 1.95 1.85
C LEU A 20 3.00 2.71 2.95
N ALA A 21 2.29 3.19 3.97
CA ALA A 21 2.89 3.88 5.11
C ALA A 21 3.85 2.96 5.87
N LEU A 22 3.45 1.71 6.13
CA LEU A 22 4.29 0.72 6.81
C LEU A 22 5.60 0.45 6.05
N VAL A 23 5.54 0.28 4.72
CA VAL A 23 6.75 0.07 3.90
C VAL A 23 7.68 1.29 3.98
N CYS A 24 7.12 2.50 3.86
CA CYS A 24 7.91 3.72 3.94
C CYS A 24 8.57 3.93 5.31
N LEU A 25 7.83 3.67 6.40
CA LEU A 25 8.34 3.75 7.76
C LEU A 25 9.45 2.74 8.00
N ALA A 26 9.24 1.48 7.60
CA ALA A 26 10.23 0.42 7.71
C ALA A 26 11.55 0.82 7.02
N LYS A 27 11.48 1.40 5.81
CA LYS A 27 12.66 1.91 5.10
C LYS A 27 13.31 3.11 5.76
N ARG A 28 12.52 4.07 6.23
CA ARG A 28 13.05 5.28 6.91
C ARG A 28 13.78 4.92 8.20
N GLU A 29 13.26 3.96 8.94
CA GLU A 29 13.73 3.61 10.29
C GLU A 29 14.66 2.39 10.30
N ASN A 30 14.92 1.81 9.13
CA ASN A 30 15.76 0.63 8.94
C ASN A 30 15.30 -0.55 9.82
N THR A 31 14.01 -0.86 9.72
CA THR A 31 13.33 -1.94 10.43
C THR A 31 12.46 -2.76 9.46
N THR A 32 11.71 -3.74 9.95
CA THR A 32 10.80 -4.56 9.14
C THR A 32 9.41 -3.94 9.05
N ILE A 33 8.68 -4.28 7.99
CA ILE A 33 7.27 -3.89 7.81
C ILE A 33 6.44 -4.54 8.93
N GLU A 34 6.75 -5.77 9.33
CA GLU A 34 6.10 -6.43 10.47
C GLU A 34 6.29 -5.68 11.79
N HIS A 35 7.50 -5.19 12.05
CA HIS A 35 7.76 -4.39 13.24
C HIS A 35 6.88 -3.14 13.27
N GLN A 36 6.81 -2.40 12.16
CA GLN A 36 6.01 -1.19 12.06
C GLN A 36 4.51 -1.50 12.17
N ARG A 37 4.04 -2.61 11.59
CA ARG A 37 2.63 -3.03 11.70
C ARG A 37 2.24 -3.20 13.17
N ASP A 38 3.08 -3.88 13.93
CA ASP A 38 2.83 -4.18 15.35
C ASP A 38 3.04 -2.94 16.23
N GLU A 39 4.02 -2.09 15.93
CA GLU A 39 4.27 -0.83 16.65
C GLU A 39 3.08 0.15 16.51
N TRP A 40 2.51 0.25 15.31
CA TRP A 40 1.46 1.23 15.01
C TRP A 40 0.03 0.66 15.04
N ASN A 41 -0.14 -0.63 15.39
CA ASN A 41 -1.42 -1.33 15.47
C ASN A 41 -2.22 -1.33 14.14
N PHE A 42 -1.54 -1.57 13.02
CA PHE A 42 -2.17 -1.72 11.70
C PHE A 42 -2.75 -3.14 11.54
N ASP A 43 -3.70 -3.48 12.42
CA ASP A 43 -4.26 -4.83 12.50
C ASP A 43 -5.15 -5.21 11.32
N ASP A 44 -5.66 -4.21 10.61
CA ASP A 44 -6.42 -4.32 9.38
C ASP A 44 -5.57 -4.64 8.14
N VAL A 45 -4.24 -4.54 8.26
CA VAL A 45 -3.29 -5.01 7.24
C VAL A 45 -2.87 -6.44 7.56
N SER A 46 -3.12 -7.35 6.62
CA SER A 46 -2.82 -8.78 6.79
C SER A 46 -1.32 -9.04 7.02
N ARG A 47 -1.00 -9.88 8.00
CA ARG A 47 0.38 -10.36 8.25
C ARG A 47 0.95 -11.12 7.06
N GLU A 48 0.12 -11.78 6.25
CA GLU A 48 0.57 -12.49 5.05
C GLU A 48 1.19 -11.53 4.03
N ILE A 49 0.51 -10.41 3.76
CA ILE A 49 0.99 -9.37 2.84
C ILE A 49 2.30 -8.78 3.36
N VAL A 50 2.34 -8.47 4.65
CA VAL A 50 3.50 -7.88 5.33
C VAL A 50 4.70 -8.84 5.29
N SER A 51 4.50 -10.11 5.63
CA SER A 51 5.57 -11.12 5.62
C SER A 51 6.14 -11.35 4.22
N LEU A 52 5.27 -11.42 3.20
CA LEU A 52 5.70 -11.54 1.80
C LEU A 52 6.48 -10.29 1.34
N ALA A 53 6.07 -9.10 1.78
CA ALA A 53 6.75 -7.85 1.44
C ALA A 53 8.09 -7.71 2.16
N ASP A 54 8.20 -8.13 3.42
CA ASP A 54 9.48 -8.16 4.16
C ASP A 54 10.50 -9.11 3.53
N GLY A 55 10.04 -10.15 2.84
CA GLY A 55 10.89 -11.05 2.07
C GLY A 55 11.47 -10.45 0.77
N LEU A 56 11.01 -9.27 0.35
CA LEU A 56 11.53 -8.58 -0.83
C LEU A 56 12.78 -7.74 -0.50
N GLY A 57 13.65 -7.54 -1.49
CA GLY A 57 14.76 -6.60 -1.37
C GLY A 57 14.30 -5.13 -1.33
N ASP A 58 15.17 -4.22 -0.88
CA ASP A 58 14.81 -2.81 -0.70
C ASP A 58 14.25 -2.14 -1.96
N HIS A 59 14.88 -2.40 -3.11
CA HIS A 59 14.44 -1.86 -4.39
C HIS A 59 13.05 -2.39 -4.78
N GLU A 60 12.80 -3.67 -4.51
CA GLU A 60 11.53 -4.33 -4.81
C GLU A 60 10.40 -3.82 -3.90
N GLN A 61 10.69 -3.56 -2.62
CA GLN A 61 9.73 -2.93 -1.70
C GLN A 61 9.37 -1.51 -2.15
N MET A 62 10.34 -0.73 -2.61
CA MET A 62 10.07 0.62 -3.15
C MET A 62 9.34 0.59 -4.49
N ALA A 63 9.63 -0.39 -5.35
CA ALA A 63 8.87 -0.60 -6.59
C ALA A 63 7.41 -0.95 -6.29
N LEU A 64 7.16 -1.78 -5.27
CA LEU A 64 5.81 -2.11 -4.80
C LEU A 64 5.05 -0.86 -4.35
N VAL A 65 5.71 0.03 -3.60
CA VAL A 65 5.14 1.33 -3.19
C VAL A 65 4.72 2.16 -4.40
N ALA A 66 5.61 2.28 -5.39
CA ALA A 66 5.33 3.09 -6.58
C ALA A 66 4.15 2.55 -7.40
N MET A 67 4.04 1.22 -7.55
CA MET A 67 2.95 0.59 -8.29
C MET A 67 1.59 0.86 -7.64
N ILE A 68 1.47 0.59 -6.34
CA ILE A 68 0.20 0.81 -5.60
C ILE A 68 -0.16 2.30 -5.57
N ALA A 69 0.83 3.19 -5.37
CA ALA A 69 0.59 4.63 -5.37
C ALA A 69 0.09 5.15 -6.73
N SER A 70 0.56 4.57 -7.84
CA SER A 70 0.09 4.92 -9.18
C SER A 70 -1.40 4.59 -9.36
N GLU A 71 -1.82 3.39 -8.94
CA GLU A 71 -3.21 2.93 -9.07
C GLU A 71 -4.18 3.75 -8.20
N LEU A 72 -3.74 4.13 -6.99
CA LEU A 72 -4.51 5.00 -6.11
C LEU A 72 -4.69 6.41 -6.71
N GLY A 73 -3.63 6.96 -7.32
CA GLY A 73 -3.64 8.29 -7.94
C GLY A 73 -4.56 8.39 -9.15
N ASP A 74 -4.63 7.35 -9.98
CA ASP A 74 -5.50 7.34 -11.16
C ASP A 74 -6.98 7.33 -10.77
N THR A 75 -7.34 6.58 -9.73
CA THR A 75 -8.74 6.44 -9.27
C THR A 75 -9.33 7.77 -8.75
N ASP A 76 -8.55 8.56 -8.00
CA ASP A 76 -9.05 9.82 -7.43
C ASP A 76 -9.27 10.91 -8.49
N THR A 77 -8.56 10.87 -9.61
CA THR A 77 -8.76 11.85 -10.70
C THR A 77 -9.99 11.57 -11.54
N ASP A 78 -10.43 10.31 -11.63
CA ASP A 78 -11.61 9.94 -12.39
C ASP A 78 -12.90 10.18 -11.58
N ASP A 79 -12.89 9.93 -10.26
CA ASP A 79 -13.98 10.28 -9.34
C ASP A 79 -14.27 11.81 -9.35
N LEU A 80 -13.22 12.63 -9.44
CA LEU A 80 -13.34 14.10 -9.55
C LEU A 80 -13.88 14.57 -10.90
N LYS A 81 -13.60 13.85 -11.99
CA LYS A 81 -14.14 14.18 -13.33
C LYS A 81 -15.62 13.83 -13.40
N GLU A 82 -16.03 12.68 -12.89
CA GLU A 82 -17.44 12.25 -12.88
C GLU A 82 -18.32 13.17 -12.04
N HIS A 83 -17.86 13.57 -10.85
CA HIS A 83 -18.59 14.53 -10.02
C HIS A 83 -18.77 15.89 -10.69
N ASN A 84 -17.77 16.38 -11.42
CA ASN A 84 -17.88 17.65 -12.15
C ASN A 84 -18.79 17.54 -13.38
N HIS A 85 -18.90 16.38 -14.02
CA HIS A 85 -19.77 16.18 -15.19
C HIS A 85 -21.25 16.07 -14.79
N ASN A 86 -21.55 15.42 -13.66
CA ASN A 86 -22.92 15.26 -13.16
C ASN A 86 -23.45 16.51 -12.41
N ALA A 87 -22.60 17.51 -12.18
CA ALA A 87 -22.96 18.79 -11.56
C ALA A 87 -23.25 19.91 -12.59
N GLN A 88 -23.21 19.59 -13.90
CA GLN A 88 -23.58 20.46 -15.02
C GLN A 88 -24.98 20.11 -15.55
#